data_AF-A0A1B2ECS2-F1
#
_entry.id   AF-A0A1B2ECS2-F1
#
_cell.length_a   1.000
_cell.length_b   1.000
_cell.length_c   1.000
_cell.angle_alpha   90.00
_cell.angle_beta   90.00
_cell.angle_gamma   90.00
#
_symmetry.space_group_name_H-M   'P 1'
#
loop_
_entity.id
_entity.type
_entity.pdbx_description
1 polymer ?
#
loop_
_entity_poly.entity_id
_entity_poly.type
_entity_poly.pdbx_seq_one_letter_code
_entity_poly.pdbx_strand_id
1 'polypeptide(L)'
;MVTLSFTAGQRHRRSPSSPASPVSTWSEEWKEECEARAILAMSKEQRDAFFNGRKDPDGRSIDRGVIGVRGVKAAEEIPATMERLLAARGR
;
A
#
# COMPACT_ATOMS: atom_id res chain seq x y z
N MET A 1 22.31 39.64 47.99
CA MET A 1 21.10 38.96 47.45
C MET A 1 20.98 39.42 46.00
N VAL A 2 21.46 38.68 44.98
CA VAL A 2 20.89 37.45 44.37
C VAL A 2 19.51 37.74 43.76
N THR A 3 19.14 37.46 42.50
CA THR A 3 19.76 36.95 41.25
C THR A 3 18.71 37.15 40.14
N LEU A 4 19.16 37.20 38.89
CA LEU A 4 18.43 37.36 37.63
C LEU A 4 17.09 36.61 37.51
N SER A 5 16.08 37.28 36.93
CA SER A 5 14.88 36.63 36.36
C SER A 5 15.05 36.47 34.85
N PHE A 6 15.24 35.23 34.43
CA PHE A 6 15.34 34.80 33.04
C PHE A 6 13.93 34.46 32.54
N THR A 7 13.26 35.37 31.80
CA THR A 7 12.00 35.02 31.13
C THR A 7 12.31 34.44 29.77
N ALA A 8 12.08 33.13 29.69
CA ALA A 8 12.38 32.26 28.58
C ALA A 8 11.80 32.74 27.24
N GLY A 9 12.64 32.62 26.21
CA GLY A 9 12.31 32.94 24.83
C GLY A 9 11.08 32.21 24.29
N GLN A 10 10.42 32.91 23.37
CA GLN A 10 9.37 32.43 22.50
C GLN A 10 9.76 31.11 21.83
N ARG A 11 9.28 29.98 22.37
CA ARG A 11 9.22 28.74 21.59
C ARG A 11 8.00 28.80 20.70
N HIS A 12 8.25 29.27 19.48
CA HIS A 12 7.38 29.11 18.33
C HIS A 12 6.84 27.67 18.32
N ARG A 13 5.55 27.51 18.61
CA ARG A 13 4.84 26.24 18.42
C ARG A 13 4.85 25.95 16.93
N ARG A 14 5.83 25.19 16.45
CA ARG A 14 5.73 24.57 15.12
C ARG A 14 4.66 23.49 15.24
N SER A 15 3.44 23.82 14.82
CA SER A 15 2.42 22.84 14.51
C SER A 15 3.00 21.88 13.47
N PRO A 16 3.12 20.57 13.73
CA PRO A 16 3.29 19.63 12.65
C PRO A 16 1.95 19.55 11.91
N SER A 17 1.90 20.23 10.76
CA SER A 17 0.84 20.12 9.79
C SER A 17 0.87 18.73 9.16
N SER A 18 0.10 17.81 9.73
CA SER A 18 -0.71 16.78 9.05
C SER A 18 -1.15 15.76 10.11
N PRO A 19 -2.45 15.47 10.28
CA PRO A 19 -2.85 14.33 11.08
C PRO A 19 -2.40 13.06 10.32
N ALA A 20 -1.31 12.45 10.78
CA ALA A 20 -1.07 11.04 10.51
C ALA A 20 -2.23 10.29 11.17
N SER A 21 -3.28 10.03 10.39
CA SER A 21 -4.42 9.27 10.86
C SER A 21 -3.91 7.90 11.31
N PRO A 22 -4.35 7.38 12.46
CA PRO A 22 -3.88 6.09 12.95
C PRO A 22 -4.24 5.02 11.91
N VAL A 23 -3.21 4.43 11.31
CA VAL A 23 -3.35 3.28 10.42
C VAL A 23 -3.54 2.04 11.30
N SER A 24 -4.64 1.33 11.07
CA SER A 24 -4.80 -0.01 11.65
C SER A 24 -4.02 -1.01 10.81
N THR A 25 -2.88 -1.48 11.29
CA THR A 25 -2.06 -2.47 10.57
C THR A 25 -2.68 -3.88 10.56
N TRP A 26 -3.83 -4.04 11.21
CA TRP A 26 -4.53 -5.32 11.40
C TRP A 26 -5.90 -5.35 10.70
N SER A 27 -6.29 -4.30 9.99
CA SER A 27 -7.51 -4.32 9.17
C SER A 27 -7.26 -5.07 7.87
N GLU A 28 -8.31 -5.73 7.35
CA GLU A 28 -8.26 -6.32 6.00
C GLU A 28 -8.02 -5.24 4.94
N GLU A 29 -8.56 -4.04 5.13
CA GLU A 29 -8.30 -2.88 4.26
C GLU A 29 -6.81 -2.52 4.17
N TRP A 30 -6.07 -2.58 5.29
CA TRP A 30 -4.63 -2.35 5.29
C TRP A 30 -3.86 -3.44 4.53
N LYS A 31 -4.28 -4.69 4.68
CA LYS A 31 -3.68 -5.82 3.97
C LYS A 31 -3.91 -5.72 2.46
N GLU A 32 -5.13 -5.36 2.04
CA GLU A 32 -5.47 -5.11 0.64
C GLU A 32 -4.66 -3.95 0.05
N GLU A 33 -4.49 -2.87 0.81
CA GLU A 33 -3.67 -1.73 0.40
C GLU A 33 -2.19 -2.13 0.24
N CYS A 34 -1.63 -2.90 1.18
CA CYS A 34 -0.26 -3.42 1.07
C CYS A 34 -0.10 -4.33 -0.16
N GLU A 35 -1.06 -5.23 -0.41
CA GLU A 35 -1.05 -6.11 -1.57
C GLU A 35 -1.09 -5.31 -2.88
N ALA A 36 -1.99 -4.32 -2.99
CA ALA A 36 -2.07 -3.47 -4.17
C ALA A 36 -0.81 -2.62 -4.40
N ARG A 37 -0.19 -2.10 -3.32
CA ARG A 37 1.09 -1.37 -3.41
C ARG A 37 2.23 -2.26 -3.89
N ALA A 38 2.31 -3.50 -3.40
CA ALA A 38 3.31 -4.45 -3.85
C ALA A 38 3.15 -4.76 -5.34
N ILE A 39 1.92 -4.95 -5.82
CA ILE A 39 1.62 -5.20 -7.23
C ILE A 39 1.94 -3.99 -8.10
N LEU A 40 1.65 -2.76 -7.64
CA LEU A 40 2.01 -1.53 -8.36
C LEU A 40 3.53 -1.32 -8.49
N ALA A 41 4.33 -1.86 -7.56
CA ALA A 41 5.78 -1.82 -7.62
C ALA A 41 6.38 -2.88 -8.58
N MET A 42 5.59 -3.86 -9.03
CA MET A 42 6.04 -4.90 -9.95
C MET A 42 6.08 -4.44 -11.42
N SER A 43 6.98 -5.04 -12.19
CA SER A 43 6.99 -4.90 -13.65
C SER A 43 5.71 -5.47 -14.27
N LYS A 44 5.44 -5.12 -15.52
CA LYS A 44 4.25 -5.63 -16.22
C LYS A 44 4.26 -7.16 -16.33
N GLU A 45 5.42 -7.75 -16.66
CA GLU A 45 5.57 -9.20 -16.78
C GLU A 45 5.35 -9.91 -15.43
N GLN A 46 5.80 -9.29 -14.34
CA GLN A 46 5.60 -9.81 -12.98
C GLN A 46 4.13 -9.74 -12.56
N ARG A 47 3.42 -8.66 -12.91
CA ARG A 47 1.97 -8.55 -12.67
C ARG A 47 1.18 -9.59 -13.45
N ASP A 48 1.48 -9.76 -14.73
CA ASP A 48 0.79 -10.76 -15.55
C ASP A 48 1.00 -12.18 -15.01
N ALA A 49 2.22 -12.49 -14.56
CA ALA A 49 2.52 -13.75 -13.88
C ALA A 49 1.82 -13.88 -12.51
N PHE A 50 1.66 -12.79 -11.76
CA PHE A 50 0.95 -12.79 -10.48
C PHE A 50 -0.55 -13.12 -10.65
N PHE A 51 -1.21 -12.52 -11.63
CA PHE A 51 -2.65 -12.77 -11.87
C PHE A 51 -2.91 -14.11 -12.57
N ASN A 52 -2.20 -14.40 -13.65
CA ASN A 52 -2.47 -15.56 -14.52
C ASN A 52 -1.66 -16.81 -14.15
N GLY A 53 -0.60 -16.64 -13.34
CA GLY A 53 0.37 -17.70 -13.08
C GLY A 53 1.40 -17.84 -14.20
N ARG A 54 2.27 -18.84 -14.06
CA ARG A 54 3.25 -19.20 -15.09
C ARG A 54 2.98 -20.59 -15.61
N LYS A 55 3.15 -20.77 -16.92
CA LYS A 55 3.02 -22.06 -17.60
C LYS A 55 4.36 -22.45 -18.21
N ASP A 56 4.68 -23.72 -18.13
CA ASP A 56 5.80 -24.36 -18.82
C ASP A 56 5.49 -24.40 -20.34
N PRO A 57 6.49 -24.46 -21.24
CA PRO A 57 6.35 -24.88 -22.63
C PRO A 57 5.41 -26.07 -22.88
N ASP A 58 5.36 -27.06 -21.97
CA ASP A 58 4.47 -28.22 -22.06
C ASP A 58 3.02 -27.94 -21.60
N GLY A 59 2.68 -26.68 -21.32
CA GLY A 59 1.34 -26.25 -20.91
C GLY A 59 0.98 -26.55 -19.44
N ARG A 60 1.89 -27.18 -18.67
CA ARG A 60 1.71 -27.39 -17.23
C ARG A 60 1.84 -26.07 -16.47
N SER A 61 0.96 -25.87 -15.49
CA SER A 61 1.04 -24.69 -14.61
C SER A 61 2.20 -24.88 -13.63
N ILE A 62 3.24 -24.07 -13.78
CA ILE A 62 4.39 -24.00 -12.85
C ILE A 62 3.95 -23.28 -11.58
N ASP A 63 3.24 -22.16 -11.76
CA ASP A 63 2.69 -21.35 -10.67
C ASP A 63 1.21 -21.08 -10.91
N ARG A 64 0.40 -21.25 -9.87
CA ARG A 64 -1.02 -20.88 -9.91
C ARG A 64 -1.14 -19.41 -9.52
N GLY A 65 -1.49 -18.56 -10.48
CA GLY A 65 -1.74 -17.14 -10.20
C GLY A 65 -2.98 -16.93 -9.34
N VAL A 66 -3.25 -15.68 -8.97
CA VAL A 66 -4.40 -15.30 -8.13
C VAL A 66 -5.71 -15.86 -8.66
N ILE A 67 -5.93 -15.88 -9.98
CA ILE A 67 -7.15 -16.44 -10.58
C ILE A 67 -7.31 -17.93 -10.24
N GLY A 68 -6.21 -18.70 -10.27
CA GLY A 68 -6.21 -20.13 -9.99
C GLY A 68 -6.26 -20.49 -8.51
N VAL A 69 -5.93 -19.56 -7.61
CA VAL A 69 -5.89 -19.78 -6.16
C VAL A 69 -7.09 -19.17 -5.44
N ARG A 70 -7.41 -17.91 -5.74
CA ARG A 70 -8.46 -17.12 -5.07
C ARG A 70 -9.72 -16.94 -5.92
N GLY A 71 -9.69 -17.38 -7.19
CA GLY A 71 -10.81 -17.28 -8.11
C GLY A 71 -10.87 -15.94 -8.84
N VAL A 72 -11.71 -15.89 -9.88
CA VAL A 72 -11.86 -14.72 -10.77
C VAL A 72 -12.31 -13.47 -10.03
N LYS A 73 -13.24 -13.60 -9.08
CA LYS A 73 -13.77 -12.48 -8.31
C LYS A 73 -12.68 -11.74 -7.51
N ALA A 74 -11.80 -12.48 -6.83
CA ALA A 74 -10.69 -11.89 -6.10
C ALA A 74 -9.65 -11.25 -7.03
N ALA A 75 -9.48 -11.76 -8.25
CA ALA A 75 -8.59 -11.17 -9.25
C ALA A 75 -9.14 -9.85 -9.82
N GLU A 76 -10.44 -9.59 -9.72
CA GLU A 76 -11.08 -8.33 -10.15
C GLU A 76 -11.05 -7.24 -9.05
N GLU A 77 -11.13 -7.65 -7.78
CA GLU A 77 -11.11 -6.73 -6.63
C GLU A 77 -9.75 -6.03 -6.46
N ILE A 78 -8.65 -6.72 -6.78
CA ILE A 78 -7.29 -6.19 -6.66
C ILE A 78 -7.04 -4.99 -7.62
N PRO A 79 -7.35 -5.08 -8.93
CA PRO A 79 -7.29 -3.93 -9.84
C PRO A 79 -8.11 -2.73 -9.36
N ALA A 80 -9.32 -2.95 -8.83
CA ALA A 80 -10.15 -1.86 -8.32
C ALA A 80 -9.48 -1.12 -7.14
N THR A 81 -8.81 -1.85 -6.24
CA THR A 81 -8.02 -1.26 -5.16
C THR A 81 -6.77 -0.55 -5.67
N MET A 82 -6.08 -1.09 -6.69
CA MET A 82 -4.96 -0.41 -7.35
C MET A 82 -5.38 0.93 -7.98
N GLU A 83 -6.51 0.96 -8.69
CA GLU A 83 -7.05 2.19 -9.28
C GLU A 83 -7.41 3.23 -8.21
N ARG A 84 -8.04 2.81 -7.11
CA ARG A 84 -8.33 3.68 -5.96
C ARG A 84 -7.06 4.33 -5.41
N LEU A 85 -5.99 3.55 -5.24
CA LEU A 85 -4.70 4.05 -4.75
C LEU A 85 -4.03 5.00 -5.74
N LEU A 86 -4.09 4.72 -7.05
CA LEU A 86 -3.57 5.61 -8.07
C LEU A 86 -4.34 6.93 -8.13
N ALA A 87 -5.67 6.88 -8.02
CA ALA A 87 -6.52 8.06 -7.97
C ALA A 87 -6.23 8.93 -6.72
N ALA A 88 -5.98 8.29 -5.57
CA ALA A 88 -5.59 8.99 -4.35
C ALA A 88 -4.19 9.63 -4.44
N ARG A 89 -3.26 9.01 -5.17
CA ARG A 89 -1.88 9.54 -5.39
C ARG A 89 -1.83 10.71 -6.38
N GLY A 90 -2.86 10.86 -7.23
CA GLY A 90 -2.95 11.91 -8.25
C GLY A 90 -3.56 13.23 -7.78
N ARG A 91 -3.91 13.36 -6.49
CA ARG A 91 -4.33 14.60 -5.83
C ARG A 91 -3.19 15.17 -4.99
#